data_AF-A0A3G4V6U3-F1
#
_entry.id   AF-A0A3G4V6U3-F1
#
_cell.length_a   1.000
_cell.length_b   1.000
_cell.length_c   1.000
_cell.angle_alpha   90.00
_cell.angle_beta   90.00
_cell.angle_gamma   90.00
#
_symmetry.space_group_name_H-M   'P 1'
#
loop_
_entity.id
_entity.type
_entity.pdbx_description
1 polymer ?
#
loop_
_entity_poly.entity_id
_entity_poly.type
_entity_poly.pdbx_seq_one_letter_code
_entity_poly.pdbx_strand_id
1 'polypeptide(L)' 'MNTATAYQSQANTQNKKVSEVTCICGHRICDSEGIIRSRCVKLIEGEALCRCKRWVKVPIHKKA' A
#
# COMPACT_ATOMS: atom_id res chain seq x y z
N MET A 1 25.27 5.73 14.09
CA MET A 1 24.68 6.45 12.95
C MET A 1 24.28 5.39 11.94
N ASN A 2 22.98 5.06 11.82
CA ASN A 2 22.53 4.05 10.86
C ASN A 2 21.70 4.73 9.77
N THR A 3 22.30 4.80 8.59
CA THR A 3 21.71 5.28 7.34
C THR A 3 20.64 4.30 6.87
N ALA A 4 19.37 4.63 7.13
CA ALA A 4 18.26 3.95 6.47
C ALA A 4 18.23 4.39 5.01
N THR A 5 18.81 3.57 4.14
CA THR A 5 18.73 3.70 2.67
C THR A 5 17.27 3.78 2.24
N ALA A 6 16.89 4.92 1.67
CA ALA A 6 15.59 5.14 1.05
C ALA A 6 15.42 4.15 -0.12
N TYR A 7 14.50 3.19 0.04
CA TYR A 7 14.17 2.23 -1.01
C TYR A 7 13.41 2.95 -2.14
N GLN A 8 14.07 3.14 -3.28
CA GLN A 8 13.46 3.69 -4.48
C GLN A 8 12.59 2.63 -5.14
N SER A 9 11.28 2.68 -4.92
CA SER A 9 10.30 1.91 -5.66
C SER A 9 10.30 2.35 -7.13
N GLN A 10 10.71 1.44 -8.02
CA GLN A 10 10.81 1.65 -9.46
C GLN A 10 9.44 2.05 -10.04
N ALA A 11 9.37 3.29 -10.51
CA ALA A 11 8.25 3.86 -11.24
C ALA A 11 8.28 3.37 -12.70
N ASN A 12 7.45 2.36 -13.00
CA ASN A 12 6.94 2.11 -14.35
C ASN A 12 5.74 1.15 -14.23
N THR A 13 4.52 1.63 -14.37
CA THR A 13 3.79 1.72 -15.66
C THR A 13 2.31 2.06 -15.34
N GLN A 14 1.79 3.09 -16.00
CA GLN A 14 0.37 3.55 -16.03
C GLN A 14 -0.13 4.30 -14.77
N ASN A 15 -0.22 5.63 -14.93
CA ASN A 15 -0.81 6.59 -13.99
C ASN A 15 -2.33 6.41 -13.85
N LYS A 16 -2.79 5.22 -13.46
CA LYS A 16 -4.17 5.03 -13.01
C LYS A 16 -4.23 5.60 -11.61
N LYS A 17 -4.78 6.81 -11.47
CA LYS A 17 -5.18 7.35 -10.17
C LYS A 17 -6.09 6.31 -9.50
N VAL A 18 -5.60 5.70 -8.43
CA VAL A 18 -6.37 4.78 -7.62
C VAL A 18 -6.91 5.55 -6.41
N SER A 19 -8.07 5.17 -5.89
CA SER A 19 -8.60 5.80 -4.69
C SER A 19 -7.69 5.54 -3.50
N GLU A 20 -7.34 6.61 -2.77
CA GLU A 20 -6.59 6.51 -1.51
C GLU A 20 -7.37 5.64 -0.52
N VAL A 21 -6.67 4.74 0.17
CA VAL A 21 -7.26 3.88 1.20
C VAL A 21 -6.71 4.26 2.56
N THR A 22 -7.61 4.70 3.43
CA THR A 22 -7.32 5.05 4.83
C THR A 22 -8.08 4.12 5.76
N CYS A 23 -7.39 3.63 6.78
CA CYS A 23 -8.03 2.85 7.84
C CYS A 23 -8.88 3.77 8.72
N ILE A 24 -9.92 3.25 9.36
CA ILE A 24 -10.76 3.99 10.30
C ILE A 24 -9.99 4.61 11.49
N CYS A 25 -8.77 4.13 11.78
CA CYS A 25 -7.89 4.73 12.78
C CYS A 25 -7.07 5.92 12.26
N GLY A 26 -7.34 6.41 11.05
CA GLY A 26 -6.67 7.55 10.41
C GLY A 26 -5.36 7.21 9.68
N HIS A 27 -4.88 5.97 9.74
CA HIS A 27 -3.66 5.57 9.04
C HIS A 27 -3.91 5.36 7.55
N ARG A 28 -3.15 6.06 6.70
CA ARG A 28 -3.08 5.82 5.25
C ARG A 28 -2.43 4.47 4.95
N ILE A 29 -3.16 3.60 4.24
CA ILE A 29 -2.75 2.24 3.88
C ILE A 29 -2.26 2.17 2.44
N CYS A 30 -2.95 2.84 1.52
CA CYS A 30 -2.61 2.93 0.10
C CYS A 30 -2.74 4.38 -0.35
N ASP A 31 -1.76 4.92 -1.06
CA ASP A 31 -1.85 6.27 -1.62
C ASP A 31 -2.54 6.29 -3.00
N SER A 32 -2.69 7.50 -3.55
CA SER A 32 -3.35 7.72 -4.85
C SER A 32 -2.59 7.13 -6.04
N GLU A 33 -1.31 6.78 -5.85
CA GLU A 33 -0.48 6.12 -6.85
C GLU A 33 -0.60 4.58 -6.76
N GLY A 34 -1.39 4.07 -5.81
CA GLY A 34 -1.58 2.64 -5.60
C GLY A 34 -0.47 1.99 -4.78
N ILE A 35 0.42 2.77 -4.15
CA ILE A 35 1.51 2.23 -3.33
C ILE A 35 0.99 1.89 -1.94
N ILE A 36 1.08 0.60 -1.59
CA ILE A 36 0.69 0.10 -0.28
C ILE A 36 1.81 0.38 0.73
N ARG A 37 1.50 1.14 1.78
CA ARG A 37 2.44 1.52 2.86
C ARG A 37 2.45 0.56 4.06
N SER A 38 1.63 -0.48 4.00
CA SER A 38 1.60 -1.53 5.02
C SER A 38 2.84 -2.44 4.92
N ARG A 39 3.31 -2.94 6.07
CA ARG A 39 4.39 -3.93 6.13
C ARG A 39 3.91 -5.36 5.84
N CYS A 40 2.63 -5.64 6.04
CA CYS A 40 2.04 -6.97 5.81
C CYS A 40 0.87 -6.83 4.84
N VAL A 41 0.90 -7.62 3.77
CA VAL A 41 -0.10 -7.59 2.69
C VAL A 41 -0.42 -9.03 2.30
N LYS A 42 -1.71 -9.30 2.13
CA LYS A 42 -2.26 -10.52 1.55
C LYS A 42 -2.60 -10.24 0.08
N LEU A 43 -1.68 -10.62 -0.80
CA LEU A 43 -1.75 -10.26 -2.22
C LEU A 43 -2.95 -10.89 -2.95
N ILE A 44 -3.36 -12.10 -2.56
CA ILE A 44 -4.46 -12.82 -3.20
C ILE A 44 -5.80 -12.23 -2.76
N GLU A 45 -5.94 -11.93 -1.47
CA GLU A 45 -7.17 -11.44 -0.83
C GLU A 45 -7.40 -9.94 -1.00
N GLY A 46 -6.38 -9.21 -1.48
CA GLY A 46 -6.46 -7.76 -1.65
C GLY A 46 -6.51 -7.02 -0.31
N GLU A 47 -5.75 -7.47 0.69
CA GLU A 47 -5.80 -6.91 2.04
C GLU A 47 -4.43 -6.48 2.55
N ALA A 48 -4.39 -5.40 3.34
CA ALA A 48 -3.19 -4.91 3.99
C ALA A 48 -3.46 -4.70 5.49
N LEU A 49 -2.49 -5.05 6.33
CA LEU A 49 -2.60 -4.92 7.78
C LEU A 49 -2.23 -3.51 8.25
N CYS A 50 -3.20 -2.79 8.80
CA CYS A 50 -2.93 -1.51 9.46
C CYS A 50 -2.09 -1.71 10.74
N ARG A 51 -1.42 -0.63 11.18
CA ARG A 51 -0.71 -0.57 12.47
C ARG A 51 -1.62 -0.84 13.67
N CYS A 52 -2.92 -0.53 13.56
CA CYS A 52 -3.93 -0.88 14.56
C CYS A 52 -4.36 -2.37 14.52
N LYS A 53 -3.66 -3.20 13.74
CA LYS A 53 -3.90 -4.65 13.57
C LYS A 53 -5.22 -5.01 12.88
N ARG A 54 -5.85 -4.07 12.19
CA ARG A 54 -7.04 -4.32 11.34
C ARG A 54 -6.62 -4.57 9.89
N TRP A 55 -7.20 -5.59 9.27
CA TRP A 55 -7.08 -5.84 7.84
C TRP A 55 -7.96 -4.86 7.06
N VAL A 56 -7.39 -4.24 6.03
CA VAL A 56 -8.05 -3.23 5.20
C VAL A 56 -7.94 -3.64 3.73
N LYS A 57 -9.06 -3.57 2.99
CA LYS A 57 -9.07 -3.87 1.55
C LYS A 57 -8.27 -2.82 0.78
N VAL A 58 -7.40 -3.27 -0.11
CA VAL A 58 -6.53 -2.42 -0.93
C VAL A 58 -6.58 -2.86 -2.39
N PRO A 59 -6.45 -1.92 -3.34
CA PRO A 59 -6.50 -2.23 -4.77
C PRO A 59 -5.19 -2.87 -5.25
N ILE A 60 -5.15 -4.21 -5.25
CA ILE A 60 -4.01 -4.96 -5.79
C ILE A 60 -4.27 -5.25 -7.27
N HIS A 61 -3.44 -4.67 -8.14
CA HIS A 61 -3.53 -4.93 -9.57
C HIS A 61 -2.88 -6.29 -9.84
N LYS A 62 -3.69 -7.30 -10.18
CA LYS A 62 -3.15 -8.54 -10.74
C LYS A 62 -2.55 -8.19 -12.10
N LYS A 63 -1.23 -8.35 -12.25
CA LYS A 63 -0.64 -8.42 -13.59
C LYS A 63 -1.21 -9.70 -14.22
N ALA A 64 -1.99 -9.53 -15.28
CA ALA A 64 -2.45 -10.62 -16.13
C ALA A 64 -1.26 -11.23 -16.88
#